data_AF-A0AAD5SSX3-F1
#
_entry.id   AF-A0AAD5SSX3-F1
#
_cell.length_a   1.000
_cell.length_b   1.000
_cell.length_c   1.000
_cell.angle_alpha   90.00
_cell.angle_beta   90.00
_cell.angle_gamma   90.00
#
_symmetry.space_group_name_H-M   'P 1'
#
loop_
_entity.id
_entity.type
_entity.pdbx_description
1 polymer ?
#
loop_
_entity_poly.entity_id
_entity_poly.type
_entity_poly.pdbx_seq_one_letter_code
_entity_poly.pdbx_strand_id
1 'polypeptide(L)'
;MVREYNTEYLSMNLISFYYSFNAIKSVFPQSLPSLPSVSSTKGATGHLLGAAGAVEAIFTIMAVHTNIVPHTLNLKTIDPALSAEDGYTLDYVRDAPRMNCEIRAAISNSFGFGGTNASLLFGKI
;
A
#
# COMPACT_ATOMS: atom_id res chain seq x y z
N MET A 1 -14.35 16.01 -26.97
CA MET A 1 -13.61 14.74 -26.96
C MET A 1 -13.04 14.57 -25.55
N VAL A 2 -13.87 14.00 -24.67
CA VAL A 2 -13.55 13.82 -23.24
C VAL A 2 -12.80 12.50 -23.13
N ARG A 3 -11.52 12.54 -22.77
CA ARG A 3 -10.78 11.34 -22.39
C ARG A 3 -11.26 10.95 -21.01
N GLU A 4 -11.89 9.78 -20.89
CA GLU A 4 -12.17 9.13 -19.62
C GLU A 4 -10.82 8.86 -18.93
N TYR A 5 -10.57 9.55 -17.82
CA TYR A 5 -9.40 9.32 -16.99
C TYR A 5 -9.67 8.09 -16.13
N ASN A 6 -9.22 6.92 -16.60
CA ASN A 6 -9.20 5.70 -15.79
C ASN A 6 -8.37 5.97 -14.53
N THR A 7 -9.00 5.77 -13.38
CA THR A 7 -8.42 6.00 -12.06
C THR A 7 -7.37 4.92 -11.80
N GLU A 8 -6.09 5.29 -11.82
CA GLU A 8 -4.98 4.36 -11.66
C GLU A 8 -4.77 4.08 -10.16
N TYR A 9 -5.38 3.01 -9.64
CA TYR A 9 -5.18 2.59 -8.25
C TYR A 9 -3.89 1.78 -8.13
N LEU A 10 -2.84 2.39 -7.57
CA LEU A 10 -1.68 1.68 -7.07
C LEU A 10 -1.98 1.21 -5.64
N SER A 11 -2.04 -0.11 -5.44
CA SER A 11 -2.14 -0.69 -4.10
C SER A 11 -0.74 -0.97 -3.56
N MET A 12 -0.45 -0.58 -2.32
CA MET A 12 0.86 -0.82 -1.71
C MET A 12 0.76 -1.57 -0.38
N ASN A 13 1.50 -2.67 -0.27
CA ASN A 13 1.67 -3.45 0.97
C ASN A 13 2.98 -3.03 1.65
N LEU A 14 2.90 -2.53 2.89
CA LEU A 14 4.06 -1.94 3.58
C LEU A 14 4.43 -2.63 4.90
N ILE A 15 5.74 -2.78 5.07
CA ILE A 15 6.46 -2.91 6.34
C ILE A 15 6.82 -1.51 6.87
N SER A 16 6.42 -1.20 8.10
CA SER A 16 6.81 0.01 8.86
C SER A 16 6.28 1.36 8.34
N PHE A 17 5.33 1.95 9.08
CA PHE A 17 4.48 3.05 8.61
C PHE A 17 5.19 4.40 8.45
N TYR A 18 6.07 4.83 9.37
CA TYR A 18 6.61 6.20 9.36
C TYR A 18 7.65 6.46 8.25
N TYR A 19 8.68 5.62 8.16
CA TYR A 19 9.68 5.74 7.09
C TYR A 19 9.09 5.51 5.71
N SER A 20 8.13 4.57 5.61
CA SER A 20 7.43 4.33 4.36
C SER A 20 6.58 5.54 3.96
N PHE A 21 5.86 6.18 4.89
CA PHE A 21 5.04 7.37 4.59
C PHE A 21 5.84 8.48 3.91
N ASN A 22 6.99 8.87 4.47
CA ASN A 22 7.83 9.92 3.89
C ASN A 22 8.41 9.53 2.53
N ALA A 23 8.83 8.27 2.36
CA ALA A 23 9.30 7.77 1.07
C ALA A 23 8.20 7.85 0.01
N ILE A 24 6.97 7.46 0.35
CA ILE A 24 5.82 7.50 -0.56
C ILE A 24 5.47 8.94 -0.92
N LYS A 25 5.42 9.82 0.08
CA LYS A 25 5.19 11.25 -0.13
C LYS A 25 6.20 11.86 -1.10
N SER A 26 7.46 11.45 -1.03
CA SER A 26 8.52 11.95 -1.92
C SER A 26 8.35 11.49 -3.38
N VAL A 27 7.66 10.37 -3.62
CA VAL A 27 7.47 9.78 -4.95
C VAL A 27 6.10 10.12 -5.54
N PHE A 28 5.06 10.19 -4.70
CA PHE A 28 3.68 10.41 -5.11
C PHE A 28 3.15 11.75 -4.59
N PRO A 29 3.17 12.84 -5.38
CA PRO A 29 2.71 14.15 -4.94
C PRO A 29 1.18 14.21 -4.77
N GLN A 30 0.68 15.16 -3.97
CA GLN A 30 -0.78 15.37 -3.80
C GLN A 30 -1.49 15.81 -5.07
N SER A 31 -0.76 16.30 -6.08
CA SER A 31 -1.34 16.71 -7.36
C SER A 31 -1.86 15.54 -8.20
N LEU A 32 -1.62 14.30 -7.78
CA LEU A 32 -2.18 13.12 -8.43
C LEU A 32 -3.71 13.11 -8.32
N PRO A 33 -4.44 12.69 -9.38
CA PRO A 33 -5.90 12.58 -9.34
C PRO A 33 -6.42 11.67 -8.22
N SER A 34 -5.62 10.66 -7.85
CA SER A 34 -5.88 9.76 -6.74
C SER A 34 -4.56 9.37 -6.10
N LEU A 35 -4.52 9.41 -4.76
CA LEU A 35 -3.39 8.90 -4.00
C LEU A 35 -3.36 7.36 -3.99
N PRO A 36 -2.18 6.74 -3.87
CA PRO A 36 -2.07 5.30 -3.80
C PRO A 36 -2.75 4.76 -2.54
N SER A 37 -3.44 3.64 -2.69
CA SER A 37 -4.08 2.93 -1.58
C SER A 37 -3.03 2.14 -0.81
N VAL A 38 -3.03 2.27 0.51
CA VAL A 38 -2.01 1.69 1.39
C VAL A 38 -2.64 0.69 2.36
N SER A 39 -2.06 -0.50 2.44
CA SER A 39 -2.50 -1.56 3.34
C SER A 39 -1.34 -2.35 3.95
N SER A 40 -1.59 -3.11 5.01
CA SER A 40 -0.62 -4.05 5.58
C SER A 40 -1.33 -5.28 6.14
N THR A 41 -0.84 -6.47 5.80
CA THR A 41 -1.43 -7.75 6.23
C THR A 41 -0.91 -8.24 7.58
N LYS A 42 0.11 -7.60 8.14
CA LYS A 42 0.72 -7.98 9.43
C LYS A 42 -0.22 -7.90 10.62
N GLY A 43 -1.20 -7.01 10.57
CA GLY A 43 -2.24 -6.94 11.60
C GLY A 43 -2.98 -8.27 11.76
N ALA A 44 -3.07 -9.06 10.69
CA ALA A 44 -3.70 -10.38 10.66
C ALA A 44 -2.70 -11.53 10.76
N THR A 45 -1.53 -11.43 10.13
CA THR A 45 -0.57 -12.54 10.01
C THR A 45 0.57 -12.49 11.03
N GLY A 46 0.75 -11.38 11.73
CA GLY A 46 1.91 -11.13 12.58
C GLY A 46 3.18 -10.80 11.78
N HIS A 47 4.29 -10.59 12.49
CA HIS A 47 5.58 -10.29 11.88
C HIS A 47 6.36 -11.58 11.61
N LEU A 48 6.20 -12.16 10.42
CA LEU A 48 6.75 -13.47 10.04
C LEU A 48 8.27 -13.48 9.76
N LEU A 49 9.00 -12.45 10.23
CA LEU A 49 10.45 -12.30 10.06
C LEU A 49 10.89 -12.55 8.60
N GLY A 50 11.79 -13.51 8.37
CA GLY A 50 12.30 -13.84 7.04
C GLY A 50 11.22 -14.26 6.02
N ALA A 51 10.06 -14.74 6.48
CA ALA A 51 8.96 -15.11 5.60
C ALA A 51 8.01 -13.94 5.27
N ALA A 52 8.13 -12.79 5.95
CA ALA A 52 7.22 -11.65 5.79
C ALA A 52 7.17 -11.15 4.34
N GLY A 53 8.33 -10.97 3.70
CA GLY A 53 8.40 -10.48 2.32
C GLY A 53 7.71 -11.39 1.30
N ALA A 54 7.85 -12.72 1.43
CA ALA A 54 7.21 -13.68 0.54
C ALA A 54 5.68 -13.68 0.72
N VAL A 55 5.21 -13.67 1.96
CA VAL A 55 3.76 -13.64 2.26
C VAL A 55 3.14 -12.33 1.76
N GLU A 56 3.80 -11.19 1.95
CA GLU A 56 3.30 -9.92 1.44
C GLU A 56 3.31 -9.84 -0.08
N ALA A 57 4.32 -10.40 -0.75
CA ALA A 57 4.31 -10.49 -2.20
C ALA A 57 3.11 -11.30 -2.71
N ILE A 58 2.78 -12.43 -2.06
CA ILE A 58 1.58 -13.22 -2.39
C ILE A 58 0.31 -12.38 -2.23
N PHE A 59 0.15 -11.66 -1.11
CA PHE A 59 -1.01 -10.78 -0.93
C PHE A 59 -1.08 -9.66 -1.97
N THR A 60 0.05 -9.07 -2.35
CA THR A 60 0.10 -8.05 -3.42
C THR A 60 -0.32 -8.63 -4.77
N ILE A 61 0.18 -9.81 -5.14
CA ILE A 61 -0.21 -10.50 -6.38
C ILE A 61 -1.70 -10.82 -6.35
N MET A 62 -2.20 -11.36 -5.24
CA MET A 62 -3.63 -11.66 -5.08
C MET A 62 -4.48 -10.40 -5.20
N ALA A 63 -4.05 -9.27 -4.64
CA ALA A 63 -4.77 -8.02 -4.79
C ALA A 63 -4.92 -7.62 -6.27
N VAL A 64 -3.83 -7.64 -7.04
CA VAL A 64 -3.85 -7.37 -8.50
C VAL A 64 -4.71 -8.37 -9.25
N HIS A 65 -4.62 -9.66 -8.89
CA HIS A 65 -5.36 -10.73 -9.54
C HIS A 65 -6.87 -10.61 -9.31
N THR A 66 -7.29 -10.37 -8.06
CA THR A 66 -8.70 -10.37 -7.65
C THR A 66 -9.34 -9.00 -7.63
N ASN A 67 -8.60 -7.91 -7.88
CA ASN A 67 -9.09 -6.53 -7.77
C ASN A 67 -9.65 -6.21 -6.36
N ILE A 68 -9.00 -6.76 -5.32
CA ILE A 68 -9.38 -6.57 -3.92
C ILE A 68 -8.15 -6.10 -3.13
N VAL A 69 -8.21 -4.92 -2.51
CA VAL A 69 -7.16 -4.49 -1.58
C VAL A 69 -7.47 -5.02 -0.18
N PRO A 70 -6.57 -5.81 0.44
CA PRO A 70 -6.76 -6.24 1.82
C PRO A 70 -6.80 -5.01 2.74
N HIS A 71 -7.59 -5.09 3.81
CA HIS A 71 -7.58 -4.05 4.82
C HIS A 71 -6.46 -4.28 5.84
N THR A 72 -5.98 -3.19 6.41
CA THR A 72 -5.07 -3.24 7.55
C THR A 72 -5.87 -3.59 8.80
N LEU A 73 -5.80 -4.85 9.23
CA LEU A 73 -6.48 -5.30 10.44
C LEU A 73 -5.94 -4.53 11.66
N ASN A 74 -6.84 -4.19 12.59
CA ASN A 74 -6.57 -3.46 13.83
C ASN A 74 -6.16 -1.97 13.68
N LEU A 75 -6.21 -1.40 12.47
CA LEU A 75 -5.94 0.02 12.24
C LEU A 75 -7.17 0.90 12.54
N LYS A 76 -7.38 1.26 13.81
CA LYS A 76 -8.50 2.10 14.26
C LYS A 76 -8.22 3.61 14.22
N THR A 77 -6.97 3.98 14.47
CA THR A 77 -6.52 5.37 14.56
C THR A 77 -5.24 5.48 13.76
N ILE A 78 -5.18 6.46 12.85
CA ILE A 78 -3.96 6.79 12.12
C ILE A 78 -3.09 7.64 13.05
N ASP A 79 -1.82 7.27 13.17
CA ASP A 79 -0.85 8.05 13.92
C ASP A 79 -0.73 9.45 13.30
N PRO A 80 -0.86 10.55 14.09
CA PRO A 80 -0.67 11.92 13.59
C PRO A 80 0.65 12.14 12.84
N ALA A 81 1.69 11.37 13.16
CA ALA A 81 2.99 11.41 12.48
C ALA A 81 2.92 10.93 11.02
N LEU A 82 1.84 10.25 10.62
CA LEU A 82 1.57 9.79 9.25
C LEU A 82 0.70 10.77 8.46
N SER A 83 0.68 12.03 8.91
CA SER A 83 0.12 13.19 8.22
C SER A 83 1.20 14.26 8.23
N ALA A 84 1.46 14.88 7.09
CA ALA A 84 2.45 15.95 7.03
C ALA A 84 1.81 17.31 7.32
N GLU A 85 2.64 18.29 7.69
CA GLU A 85 2.20 19.65 8.02
C GLU A 85 1.48 20.35 6.86
N ASP A 86 1.79 19.97 5.62
CA ASP A 86 1.14 20.45 4.40
C ASP A 86 -0.20 19.75 4.10
N GLY A 87 -0.69 18.92 5.03
CA GLY A 87 -1.94 18.17 4.86
C GLY A 87 -1.79 16.93 3.98
N TYR A 88 -0.56 16.51 3.63
CA TYR A 88 -0.34 15.25 2.93
C TYR A 88 -0.77 14.06 3.79
N THR A 89 -1.61 13.20 3.21
CA THR A 89 -2.03 11.93 3.79
C THR A 89 -2.00 10.84 2.74
N LEU A 90 -2.13 9.57 3.15
CA LEU A 90 -2.28 8.42 2.27
C LEU A 90 -3.68 7.84 2.39
N ASP A 91 -4.12 7.13 1.36
CA ASP A 91 -5.40 6.44 1.35
C ASP A 91 -5.27 5.07 2.05
N TYR A 92 -5.41 5.06 3.37
CA TYR A 92 -5.31 3.85 4.18
C TYR A 92 -6.55 2.96 4.04
N VAL A 93 -6.38 1.72 3.60
CA VAL A 93 -7.46 0.72 3.58
C VAL A 93 -7.61 0.10 4.96
N ARG A 94 -8.71 0.42 5.63
CA ARG A 94 -9.05 0.03 7.01
C ARG A 94 -10.48 -0.47 7.11
N ASP A 95 -10.81 -1.10 8.23
CA ASP A 95 -12.13 -1.63 8.62
C ASP A 95 -12.64 -2.81 7.77
N ALA A 96 -12.64 -2.69 6.44
CA ALA A 96 -13.05 -3.75 5.52
C ALA A 96 -12.18 -3.76 4.24
N PRO A 97 -12.00 -4.93 3.59
CA PRO A 97 -11.31 -4.98 2.30
C PRO A 97 -11.97 -4.05 1.28
N ARG A 98 -11.18 -3.40 0.44
CA ARG A 98 -11.70 -2.60 -0.66
C ARG A 98 -11.99 -3.51 -1.85
N MET A 99 -13.26 -3.59 -2.21
CA MET A 99 -13.75 -4.41 -3.32
C MET A 99 -13.88 -3.58 -4.60
N ASN A 100 -13.87 -4.26 -5.75
CA ASN A 100 -14.19 -3.70 -7.07
C ASN A 100 -13.34 -2.50 -7.49
N CYS A 101 -12.06 -2.48 -7.10
CA CYS A 101 -11.10 -1.48 -7.55
C CYS A 101 -10.29 -2.06 -8.71
N GLU A 102 -10.17 -1.33 -9.82
CA GLU A 102 -9.32 -1.76 -10.93
C GLU A 102 -7.84 -1.60 -10.52
N ILE A 103 -7.17 -2.71 -10.22
CA ILE A 103 -5.76 -2.71 -9.82
C ILE A 103 -4.93 -3.17 -11.00
N ARG A 104 -4.31 -2.21 -11.70
CA ARG A 104 -3.39 -2.52 -12.82
C ARG A 104 -1.99 -2.89 -12.32
N ALA A 105 -1.55 -2.28 -11.23
CA ALA A 105 -0.26 -2.55 -10.63
C ALA A 105 -0.31 -2.35 -9.11
N ALA A 106 0.57 -3.06 -8.40
CA ALA A 106 0.72 -2.95 -6.96
C ALA A 106 2.18 -3.14 -6.54
N ILE A 107 2.59 -2.47 -5.48
CA ILE A 107 3.95 -2.52 -4.94
C ILE A 107 3.96 -3.26 -3.59
N SER A 108 4.96 -4.11 -3.37
CA SER A 108 5.25 -4.75 -2.09
C SER A 108 6.60 -4.24 -1.59
N ASN A 109 6.62 -3.54 -0.45
CA ASN A 109 7.86 -3.06 0.16
C ASN A 109 8.18 -3.83 1.45
N SER A 110 9.41 -4.35 1.52
CA SER A 110 9.91 -5.10 2.66
C SER A 110 11.22 -4.51 3.16
N PHE A 111 11.27 -4.16 4.44
CA PHE A 111 12.44 -3.57 5.10
C PHE A 111 12.91 -4.53 6.21
N GLY A 112 14.06 -5.16 5.98
CA GLY A 112 14.67 -6.10 6.91
C GLY A 112 15.49 -5.41 7.99
N PHE A 113 15.61 -6.06 9.15
CA PHE A 113 16.56 -5.67 10.19
C PHE A 113 17.98 -5.67 9.60
N GLY A 114 18.76 -4.65 9.93
CA GLY A 114 20.12 -4.47 9.36
C GLY A 114 20.16 -3.65 8.07
N GLY A 115 19.02 -3.10 7.60
CA GLY A 115 18.98 -2.12 6.52
C GLY A 115 18.88 -2.71 5.11
N THR A 116 18.61 -4.01 4.98
CA THR A 116 18.34 -4.65 3.69
C THR A 116 16.89 -4.44 3.30
N ASN A 117 16.66 -3.69 2.21
CA ASN A 117 15.34 -3.29 1.75
C ASN A 117 15.07 -3.82 0.35
N ALA A 118 13.84 -4.25 0.09
CA ALA A 118 13.39 -4.72 -1.22
C ALA A 118 12.03 -4.12 -1.57
N SER A 119 11.84 -3.77 -2.85
CA SER A 119 10.58 -3.29 -3.41
C SER A 119 10.28 -4.07 -4.68
N LEU A 120 9.07 -4.63 -4.78
CA LEU A 120 8.61 -5.41 -5.93
C LEU A 120 7.36 -4.77 -6.50
N LEU A 121 7.31 -4.60 -7.83
CA LEU A 121 6.13 -4.14 -8.56
C LEU A 121 5.52 -5.31 -9.33
N PHE A 122 4.23 -5.54 -9.12
CA PHE A 122 3.45 -6.53 -9.84
C PHE A 122 2.43 -5.82 -10.72
N GLY A 123 2.32 -6.24 -11.98
CA GLY A 123 1.36 -5.71 -12.95
C GLY A 123 0.45 -6.81 -13.47
N LYS A 124 -0.78 -6.44 -13.82
CA LYS A 124 -1.70 -7.31 -14.54
C LYS A 124 -1.26 -7.43 -16.01
N ILE A 125 -1.31 -8.64 -16.56
CA ILE A 125 -1.00 -8.94 -17.97
C ILE A 125 -2.29 -8.94 -18.78
#